data_AF-A0A1G3AHD0-F1
#
_entry.id   AF-A0A1G3AHD0-F1
#
_cell.length_a   1.000
_cell.length_b   1.000
_cell.length_c   1.000
_cell.angle_alpha   90.00
_cell.angle_beta   90.00
_cell.angle_gamma   90.00
#
_symmetry.space_group_name_H-M   'P 1'
#
loop_
_entity.id
_entity.type
_entity.pdbx_description
1 polymer ?
#
loop_
_entity_poly.entity_id
_entity_poly.type
_entity_poly.pdbx_seq_one_letter_code
_entity_poly.pdbx_strand_id
1 'polypeptide(L)'
;MPAVTSKEHRLAAQKLREIYAIYIDAEDLINIGAFSPGSNRHIDGALALIDRIRDFLIQPVRERTDFAETVERLTVIIKSWDDLLDSRSQ
;
A
#
# COMPACT_ATOMS: atom_id res chain seq x y z
N MET A 1 -10.92 -13.24 6.43
CA MET A 1 -12.09 -13.80 5.71
C MET A 1 -11.64 -14.79 4.63
N PRO A 2 -11.32 -16.05 4.96
CA PRO A 2 -10.81 -17.02 3.99
C PRO A 2 -11.89 -17.66 3.11
N ALA A 3 -13.17 -17.55 3.46
CA ALA A 3 -14.25 -18.30 2.81
C ALA A 3 -14.77 -17.70 1.48
N VAL A 4 -14.45 -16.42 1.19
CA VAL A 4 -15.03 -15.67 0.06
C VAL A 4 -13.98 -14.93 -0.78
N THR A 5 -12.69 -15.18 -0.55
CA THR A 5 -11.59 -14.47 -1.23
C THR A 5 -10.55 -15.45 -1.75
N SER A 6 -10.02 -15.15 -2.95
CA SER A 6 -8.90 -15.91 -3.50
C SER A 6 -7.65 -15.75 -2.63
N LYS A 7 -6.67 -16.63 -2.80
CA LYS A 7 -5.41 -16.55 -2.05
C LYS A 7 -4.67 -15.26 -2.39
N GLU A 8 -4.68 -14.88 -3.67
CA GLU A 8 -4.02 -13.70 -4.22
C GLU A 8 -4.61 -12.42 -3.61
N HIS A 9 -5.94 -12.31 -3.58
CA HIS A 9 -6.64 -11.18 -2.95
C HIS A 9 -6.26 -11.09 -1.46
N ARG A 10 -6.25 -12.21 -0.73
CA ARG A 10 -5.88 -12.19 0.70
C ARG A 10 -4.45 -11.72 0.94
N LEU A 11 -3.51 -12.20 0.13
CA LEU A 11 -2.11 -11.78 0.22
C LEU A 11 -1.96 -10.30 -0.11
N ALA A 12 -2.64 -9.83 -1.15
CA ALA A 12 -2.61 -8.43 -1.52
C ALA A 12 -3.20 -7.52 -0.42
N ALA A 13 -4.33 -7.91 0.19
CA ALA A 13 -4.92 -7.19 1.30
C ALA A 13 -4.05 -7.21 2.57
N GLN A 14 -3.30 -8.29 2.80
CA GLN A 14 -2.35 -8.36 3.90
C GLN A 14 -1.18 -7.40 3.68
N LYS A 15 -0.58 -7.40 2.49
CA LYS A 15 0.49 -6.47 2.13
C LYS A 15 0.03 -5.01 2.19
N LEU A 16 -1.17 -4.69 1.72
CA LEU A 16 -1.71 -3.32 1.79
C LEU A 16 -1.78 -2.83 3.24
N ARG A 17 -2.22 -3.68 4.18
CA ARG A 17 -2.22 -3.35 5.61
C ARG A 17 -0.82 -3.16 6.19
N GLU A 18 0.13 -3.97 5.75
CA GLU A 18 1.54 -3.85 6.17
C GLU A 18 2.13 -2.51 5.73
N ILE A 19 1.93 -2.12 4.47
CA ILE A 19 2.40 -0.82 3.94
C ILE A 19 1.78 0.33 4.75
N TYR A 20 0.47 0.26 5.00
CA TYR A 20 -0.24 1.29 5.76
C TYR A 20 0.25 1.36 7.21
N ALA A 21 0.51 0.22 7.86
CA ALA A 21 1.06 0.19 9.22
C ALA A 21 2.46 0.82 9.29
N ILE A 22 3.34 0.49 8.34
CA ILE A 22 4.68 1.09 8.23
C ILE A 22 4.59 2.61 8.08
N TYR A 23 3.65 3.11 7.26
CA TYR A 23 3.44 4.54 7.12
C TYR A 23 2.98 5.18 8.43
N ILE A 24 1.99 4.61 9.13
CA ILE A 24 1.47 5.15 10.39
C ILE A 24 2.55 5.18 11.47
N ASP A 25 3.34 4.11 11.60
CA ASP A 25 4.44 4.05 12.58
C ASP A 25 5.53 5.10 12.27
N ALA A 26 5.73 5.43 10.99
CA ALA A 26 6.68 6.45 10.55
C ALA A 26 6.10 7.88 10.55
N GLU A 27 4.79 8.05 10.53
CA GLU A 27 4.11 9.33 10.36
C GLU A 27 4.52 10.35 11.43
N ASP A 28 4.63 9.93 12.70
CA ASP A 28 5.08 10.80 13.79
C ASP A 28 6.53 11.27 13.58
N LEU A 29 7.44 10.35 13.23
CA LEU A 29 8.84 10.65 12.94
C LEU A 29 9.00 11.60 11.75
N ILE A 30 8.15 11.46 10.73
CA ILE A 30 8.14 12.32 9.55
C ILE A 30 7.63 13.72 9.93
N ASN A 31 6.53 13.81 10.68
CA ASN A 31 5.92 15.08 11.07
C ASN A 31 6.81 15.93 11.97
N ILE A 32 7.60 15.31 12.86
CA ILE A 32 8.59 16.02 13.69
C ILE A 32 9.88 16.36 12.94
N GLY A 33 10.02 15.94 11.68
CA GLY A 33 11.21 16.18 10.85
C GLY A 33 12.42 15.31 11.21
N ALA A 34 12.23 14.22 11.96
CA ALA A 34 13.30 13.30 12.34
C ALA A 34 13.58 12.23 11.27
N PHE A 35 12.72 12.11 10.26
CA PHE A 35 12.89 11.17 9.16
C PHE A 35 13.84 11.70 8.08
N SER A 36 14.80 10.85 7.66
CA SER A 36 15.71 11.14 6.54
C SER A 36 15.42 10.18 5.37
N PRO A 37 15.16 10.68 4.15
CA PRO A 37 14.93 9.83 2.97
C PRO A 37 16.10 8.86 2.73
N GLY A 38 15.79 7.60 2.43
CA GLY A 38 16.79 6.56 2.21
C GLY A 38 17.28 5.85 3.48
N SER A 39 16.83 6.27 4.67
CA SER A 39 17.18 5.61 5.94
C SER A 39 16.51 4.24 6.10
N ASN A 40 15.29 4.08 5.58
CA ASN A 40 14.55 2.83 5.62
C ASN A 40 13.71 2.67 4.35
N ARG A 41 14.09 1.69 3.52
CA ARG A 41 13.43 1.39 2.25
C ARG A 41 11.94 1.11 2.39
N HIS A 42 11.52 0.51 3.50
CA HIS A 42 10.11 0.23 3.75
C HIS A 42 9.32 1.51 4.01
N ILE A 43 9.89 2.46 4.75
CA ILE A 43 9.25 3.76 5.01
C ILE A 43 9.21 4.59 3.71
N ASP A 44 10.31 4.63 2.97
CA ASP A 44 10.37 5.32 1.67
C ASP A 44 9.33 4.75 0.68
N GLY A 45 9.25 3.42 0.59
CA GLY A 45 8.24 2.75 -0.24
C GLY A 45 6.81 3.04 0.23
N ALA A 46 6.59 3.09 1.53
CA ALA A 46 5.26 3.35 2.10
C ALA A 46 4.85 4.79 1.81
N LEU A 47 5.78 5.74 1.92
CA LEU A 47 5.58 7.14 1.53
C LEU A 47 5.28 7.28 0.03
N ALA A 48 5.94 6.50 -0.83
CA ALA A 48 5.67 6.54 -2.27
C ALA A 48 4.29 6.00 -2.65
N LEU A 49 3.68 5.15 -1.80
CA LEU A 49 2.40 4.50 -2.08
C LEU A 49 1.23 5.00 -1.23
N ILE A 50 1.47 5.80 -0.19
CA ILE A 50 0.41 6.20 0.75
C ILE A 50 -0.73 6.95 0.06
N ASP A 51 -0.41 7.83 -0.90
CA ASP A 51 -1.44 8.57 -1.64
C ASP A 51 -2.29 7.61 -2.50
N ARG A 52 -1.67 6.63 -3.17
CA ARG A 52 -2.40 5.60 -3.93
C ARG A 52 -3.27 4.73 -3.04
N ILE A 53 -2.79 4.39 -1.84
CA ILE A 53 -3.57 3.63 -0.86
C ILE A 53 -4.75 4.46 -0.37
N ARG A 54 -4.54 5.75 -0.10
CA ARG A 54 -5.61 6.67 0.30
C ARG A 54 -6.68 6.78 -0.79
N ASP A 55 -6.29 6.93 -2.05
CA ASP A 55 -7.20 6.97 -3.20
C ASP A 55 -7.94 5.65 -3.45
N PHE A 56 -7.37 4.53 -3.01
CA PHE A 56 -8.06 3.23 -3.03
C PHE A 56 -9.07 3.09 -1.89
N LEU A 57 -8.76 3.63 -0.70
CA LEU A 57 -9.62 3.55 0.48
C LEU A 57 -10.75 4.58 0.47
N ILE A 58 -10.55 5.74 -0.16
CA ILE A 58 -11.53 6.83 -0.23
C ILE A 58 -12.28 6.72 -1.56
N GLN A 59 -13.60 6.56 -1.47
CA GLN A 59 -14.47 6.50 -2.64
C GLN A 59 -15.57 7.58 -2.59
N PRO A 60 -15.75 8.40 -3.64
CA PRO A 60 -16.89 9.30 -3.76
C PRO A 60 -18.22 8.55 -3.78
N VAL A 61 -19.28 9.15 -3.21
CA VAL A 61 -20.62 8.53 -3.09
C VAL A 61 -21.23 8.12 -4.43
N ARG A 62 -20.86 8.80 -5.52
CA ARG A 62 -21.37 8.52 -6.88
C ARG A 62 -20.46 7.60 -7.69
N GLU A 63 -19.30 7.25 -7.18
CA GLU A 63 -18.39 6.31 -7.83
C GLU A 63 -18.85 4.88 -7.54
N ARG A 64 -18.82 4.03 -8.57
CA ARG A 64 -19.05 2.60 -8.43
C ARG A 64 -17.83 1.88 -8.98
N THR A 65 -17.43 0.84 -8.29
CA THR A 65 -16.30 0.00 -8.70
C THR A 65 -16.76 -1.43 -8.55
N ASP A 66 -16.61 -2.22 -9.61
CA ASP A 66 -16.97 -3.63 -9.56
C ASP A 66 -15.93 -4.41 -8.75
N PHE A 67 -16.31 -5.59 -8.27
CA PHE A 67 -15.42 -6.41 -7.44
C PHE A 67 -14.11 -6.76 -8.17
N ALA A 68 -14.20 -7.17 -9.44
CA ALA A 68 -13.03 -7.53 -10.23
C ALA A 68 -12.07 -6.34 -10.40
N GLU A 69 -12.61 -5.15 -10.67
CA GLU A 69 -11.84 -3.91 -10.77
C GLU A 69 -11.21 -3.52 -9.44
N THR A 70 -11.94 -3.68 -8.34
CA THR A 70 -11.44 -3.41 -6.98
C THR A 70 -10.25 -4.32 -6.64
N VAL A 71 -10.35 -5.61 -6.98
CA VAL A 71 -9.25 -6.57 -6.79
C VAL A 71 -8.06 -6.21 -7.68
N GLU A 72 -8.29 -5.81 -8.93
CA GLU A 72 -7.20 -5.38 -9.82
C GLU A 72 -6.49 -4.14 -9.27
N ARG A 73 -7.23 -3.11 -8.84
CA ARG A 73 -6.66 -1.90 -8.21
C ARG A 73 -5.79 -2.25 -7.00
N LEU A 74 -6.28 -3.15 -6.14
CA LEU A 74 -5.52 -3.65 -4.99
C LEU A 74 -4.23 -4.35 -5.46
N THR A 75 -4.31 -5.27 -6.43
CA THR A 75 -3.14 -6.00 -6.93
C THR A 75 -2.12 -5.08 -7.60
N VAL A 76 -2.53 -4.02 -8.31
CA VAL A 76 -1.64 -3.04 -8.93
C VAL A 76 -0.83 -2.27 -7.89
N ILE A 77 -1.45 -1.88 -6.76
CA ILE A 77 -0.74 -1.22 -5.65
C ILE A 77 0.35 -2.16 -5.10
N ILE A 78 0.02 -3.44 -4.94
CA ILE A 78 0.95 -4.43 -4.40
C ILE A 78 2.08 -4.77 -5.36
N LYS A 79 1.82 -4.85 -6.66
CA LYS A 79 2.89 -4.99 -7.66
C LYS A 79 3.86 -3.82 -7.60
N SER A 80 3.33 -2.60 -7.49
CA SER A 80 4.17 -1.39 -7.34
C SER A 80 5.04 -1.44 -6.08
N TRP A 81 4.51 -1.98 -4.98
CA TRP A 81 5.27 -2.20 -3.75
C TRP A 81 6.42 -3.20 -3.93
N ASP A 82 6.12 -4.35 -4.56
CA ASP A 82 7.12 -5.38 -4.82
C ASP A 82 8.24 -4.82 -5.73
N ASP A 83 7.89 -4.08 -6.79
CA ASP A 83 8.86 -3.42 -7.68
C ASP A 83 9.75 -2.39 -6.96
N LEU A 84 9.18 -1.61 -6.03
CA LEU A 84 9.92 -0.62 -5.25
C LEU A 84 10.93 -1.26 -4.29
N LEU A 85 10.61 -2.44 -3.75
CA LEU A 85 11.52 -3.17 -2.88
C LEU A 85 12.57 -3.99 -3.66
N ASP A 86 12.21 -4.51 -4.83
CA ASP A 86 13.10 -5.33 -5.66
C ASP A 86 14.10 -4.50 -6.48
N SER A 87 13.74 -3.27 -6.89
CA SER A 87 14.52 -2.39 -7.78
C SER A 87 15.87 -1.87 -7.27
N ARG A 88 16.35 -2.32 -6.10
CA ARG A 88 17.72 -2.05 -5.60
C ARG A 88 18.49 -3.29 -5.14
N SER A 89 18.07 -4.47 -5.59
CA SER A 89 18.76 -5.74 -5.31
C SER A 89 19.75 -6.18 -6.42
N GLN A 90 20.12 -5.27 -7.34
CA GLN A 90 21.22 -5.45 -8.29
C GLN A 90 22.19 -4.28 -8.23
#